data_AF-A0A5T3FQD1-F1
#
_entry.id   AF-A0A5T3FQD1-F1
#
_cell.length_a   1.000
_cell.length_b   1.000
_cell.length_c   1.000
_cell.angle_alpha   90.00
_cell.angle_beta   90.00
_cell.angle_gamma   90.00
#
_symmetry.space_group_name_H-M   'P 1'
#
loop_
_entity.id
_entity.type
_entity.pdbx_description
1 polymer ?
#
loop_
_entity_poly.entity_id
_entity_poly.type
_entity_poly.pdbx_seq_one_letter_code
_entity_poly.pdbx_strand_id
1 'polypeptide(L)'
;MAKLPRRKCKVCREWFPPAYSNVVWCCPEHGAIYALELRAKEKSKAAARCIRGKHQADKAERQANGCMLRERQAVLYTLSRKMFRKHLR
;
A
#
# COMPACT_ATOMS: atom_id res chain seq x y z
N MET A 1 3.63 27.11 36.01
CA MET A 1 3.93 26.12 34.93
C MET A 1 2.83 25.09 34.89
N ALA A 2 2.07 25.01 33.80
CA ALA A 2 1.05 23.97 33.64
C ALA A 2 1.74 22.60 33.56
N LYS A 3 1.41 21.69 34.48
CA LYS A 3 1.93 20.32 34.47
C LYS A 3 1.40 19.65 33.20
N LEU A 4 2.29 19.17 32.32
CA LEU A 4 1.84 18.40 31.15
C LEU A 4 1.09 17.14 31.62
N PRO A 5 0.03 16.72 30.91
CA PRO A 5 -0.66 15.49 31.23
C PRO A 5 0.29 14.29 31.13
N ARG A 6 0.12 13.33 32.04
CA ARG A 6 0.90 12.08 32.02
C ARG A 6 0.65 11.35 30.69
N ARG A 7 1.71 10.79 30.13
CA ARG A 7 1.67 10.06 28.84
C ARG A 7 2.12 8.63 29.03
N LYS A 8 1.70 7.76 28.11
CA LYS A 8 2.10 6.36 28.07
C LYS A 8 3.35 6.21 27.20
N CYS A 9 4.39 5.56 27.71
CA CYS A 9 5.60 5.27 26.94
C CYS A 9 5.28 4.32 25.78
N LYS A 10 5.85 4.56 24.60
CA LYS A 10 5.65 3.66 23.44
C LYS A 10 6.37 2.32 23.53
N VAL A 11 7.42 2.22 24.35
CA VAL A 11 8.23 1.00 24.52
C VAL A 11 7.72 0.19 25.72
N CYS A 12 7.85 0.70 26.95
CA CYS A 12 7.47 -0.03 28.17
C CYS A 12 6.00 0.15 28.58
N ARG A 13 5.22 1.02 27.91
CA ARG A 13 3.81 1.30 28.22
C ARG A 13 3.51 1.87 29.61
N GLU A 14 4.53 2.28 30.35
CA GLU A 14 4.39 2.94 31.65
C GLU A 14 3.92 4.40 31.51
N TRP A 15 3.19 4.89 32.50
CA TRP A 15 2.78 6.29 32.58
C TRP A 15 3.92 7.16 33.12
N PHE A 16 4.37 8.16 32.36
CA PHE A 16 5.45 9.05 32.77
C PHE A 16 5.06 10.53 32.65
N PRO A 17 5.64 11.42 33.47
CA PRO A 17 5.53 12.86 33.29
C PRO A 17 6.47 13.32 32.17
N PRO A 18 5.97 13.78 31.01
CA PRO A 18 6.83 14.22 29.93
C PRO A 18 7.49 15.57 30.26
N ALA A 19 8.80 15.67 30.01
CA ALA A 19 9.52 16.94 30.13
C ALA A 19 9.14 17.94 29.03
N TYR A 20 8.83 17.43 27.83
CA TYR A 20 8.44 18.22 26.66
C TYR A 20 7.25 17.58 25.93
N SER A 21 6.50 18.39 25.16
CA SER A 21 5.32 17.95 24.41
C SER A 21 5.62 16.99 23.27
N ASN A 22 6.86 16.89 22.80
CA ASN A 22 7.31 15.98 21.74
C ASN A 22 7.82 14.63 22.27
N VAL A 23 8.09 14.52 23.57
CA VAL A 23 8.61 13.28 24.17
C VAL A 23 7.48 12.27 24.32
N VAL A 24 7.71 11.07 23.77
CA VAL A 24 6.78 9.92 23.80
C VAL A 24 7.39 8.67 24.46
N TRP A 25 8.55 8.84 25.08
CA TRP A 25 9.31 7.80 25.79
C TRP A 25 9.62 8.26 27.22
N CYS A 26 9.72 7.33 28.17
CA CYS A 26 9.96 7.67 29.58
C CYS A 26 11.45 7.86 29.91
N CYS A 27 12.36 7.23 29.16
CA CYS A 27 13.81 7.33 29.36
C CYS A 27 14.53 7.41 28.00
N PRO A 28 15.76 7.99 27.95
CA PRO A 28 16.51 8.16 26.70
C PRO A 28 16.75 6.82 25.96
N GLU A 29 16.96 5.73 26.70
CA GLU A 29 17.10 4.37 26.14
C GLU A 29 15.88 3.96 25.31
N HIS A 30 14.68 4.21 25.84
CA HIS A 30 13.44 3.95 25.10
C HIS A 30 13.26 4.89 23.90
N GLY A 31 13.80 6.11 23.96
CA GLY A 31 13.85 7.02 22.81
C GLY A 31 14.71 6.45 21.68
N ALA A 32 15.88 5.90 22.00
CA ALA A 32 16.78 5.27 21.03
C ALA A 32 16.14 4.05 20.36
N ILE A 33 15.55 3.14 21.16
CA ILE A 33 14.83 1.97 20.64
C ILE A 33 13.69 2.40 19.71
N TYR A 34 12.89 3.39 20.12
CA TYR A 34 11.77 3.89 19.31
C TYR A 34 12.24 4.53 17.99
N ALA A 35 13.34 5.27 18.00
CA ALA A 35 13.93 5.85 16.80
C ALA A 35 14.43 4.78 15.83
N LEU A 36 15.06 3.72 16.33
CA LEU A 36 15.49 2.57 15.51
C LEU A 36 14.29 1.85 14.88
N GLU A 37 13.22 1.60 15.66
CA GLU A 37 12.00 1.01 15.14
C GLU A 37 11.33 1.85 14.05
N LEU A 38 11.29 3.18 14.22
CA LEU A 38 10.72 4.09 13.21
C LEU A 38 11.48 3.98 11.90
N ARG A 39 12.81 4.00 11.94
CA ARG A 39 13.65 3.82 10.75
C ARG A 39 13.44 2.45 10.09
N ALA A 40 13.31 1.39 10.88
CA ALA A 40 13.00 0.05 10.36
C ALA A 40 11.62 0.00 9.67
N LYS A 41 10.61 0.62 10.28
CA LYS A 41 9.26 0.74 9.73
C LYS A 41 9.22 1.59 8.45
N GLU A 42 10.05 2.61 8.34
CA GLU A 42 10.17 3.41 7.11
C GLU A 42 10.76 2.60 5.96
N LYS A 43 11.84 1.84 6.23
CA LYS A 43 12.46 0.94 5.25
C LYS A 43 11.45 -0.11 4.75
N SER A 44 10.71 -0.75 5.66
CA SER A 44 9.71 -1.76 5.28
C SER A 44 8.54 -1.15 4.51
N LYS A 45 8.07 0.04 4.88
CA LYS A 45 7.04 0.77 4.11
C LYS A 45 7.53 1.15 2.72
N ALA A 46 8.80 1.54 2.56
CA ALA A 46 9.37 1.83 1.26
C ALA A 46 9.41 0.59 0.35
N ALA A 47 9.88 -0.55 0.87
CA ALA A 47 9.86 -1.81 0.14
C ALA A 47 8.42 -2.23 -0.25
N ALA A 48 7.48 -2.13 0.68
CA ALA A 48 6.07 -2.45 0.43
C ALA A 48 5.44 -1.55 -0.63
N ARG A 49 5.78 -0.25 -0.67
CA ARG A 49 5.33 0.68 -1.72
C ARG A 49 5.85 0.25 -3.09
N CYS A 50 7.13 -0.10 -3.21
CA CYS A 50 7.71 -0.57 -4.46
C CYS A 50 7.02 -1.84 -4.98
N ILE A 51 6.77 -2.82 -4.10
CA ILE A 51 6.09 -4.07 -4.47
C ILE A 51 4.64 -3.80 -4.92
N ARG A 52 3.90 -2.97 -4.18
CA ARG A 52 2.53 -2.61 -4.57
C ARG A 52 2.47 -1.87 -5.91
N GLY A 53 3.41 -0.97 -6.18
CA GLY A 53 3.50 -0.28 -7.47
C GLY A 53 3.67 -1.25 -8.64
N LYS A 54 4.60 -2.21 -8.51
CA LYS A 54 4.82 -3.26 -9.52
C LYS A 54 3.57 -4.12 -9.75
N HIS A 55 2.92 -4.54 -8.66
CA HIS A 55 1.71 -5.38 -8.75
C HIS A 55 0.52 -4.63 -9.36
N GLN A 56 0.38 -3.33 -9.11
CA GLN A 56 -0.67 -2.52 -9.73
C GLN A 56 -0.42 -2.34 -11.23
N ALA A 57 0.83 -2.10 -11.64
CA ALA A 57 1.21 -2.00 -13.04
C ALA A 57 0.94 -3.31 -13.81
N ASP A 58 1.39 -4.45 -13.29
CA ASP A 58 1.13 -5.77 -13.89
C ASP A 58 -0.38 -6.08 -13.97
N LYS A 59 -1.15 -5.75 -12.92
CA LYS A 59 -2.60 -5.93 -12.94
C LYS A 59 -3.27 -5.06 -14.01
N ALA A 60 -2.84 -3.79 -14.15
CA ALA A 60 -3.37 -2.88 -15.16
C ALA A 60 -3.04 -3.37 -16.57
N GLU A 61 -1.81 -3.83 -16.79
CA GLU A 61 -1.38 -4.42 -18.07
C GLU A 61 -2.21 -5.66 -18.42
N ARG A 62 -2.37 -6.61 -17.49
CA ARG A 62 -3.19 -7.80 -17.70
C ARG A 62 -4.64 -7.45 -18.01
N GLN A 63 -5.20 -6.45 -17.34
CA GLN A 63 -6.56 -5.97 -17.60
C GLN A 63 -6.68 -5.34 -18.98
N ALA A 64 -5.73 -4.49 -19.38
CA ALA A 64 -5.70 -3.88 -20.70
C ALA A 64 -5.57 -4.95 -21.80
N ASN A 65 -4.63 -5.87 -21.66
CA ASN A 65 -4.44 -6.98 -22.59
C ASN A 65 -5.71 -7.86 -22.68
N GLY A 66 -6.34 -8.17 -21.54
CA GLY A 66 -7.60 -8.91 -21.51
C GLY A 66 -8.79 -8.16 -22.12
N CYS A 67 -8.81 -6.82 -22.06
CA CYS A 67 -9.80 -5.99 -22.76
C CYS A 67 -9.59 -6.08 -24.28
N MET A 68 -8.36 -5.85 -24.75
CA MET A 68 -7.98 -5.92 -26.16
C MET A 68 -8.28 -7.30 -26.79
N LEU A 69 -7.98 -8.38 -26.07
CA LEU A 69 -8.26 -9.75 -26.54
C LEU A 69 -9.75 -10.00 -26.71
N ARG A 70 -10.58 -9.53 -25.75
CA ARG A 70 -12.04 -9.68 -25.82
C ARG A 70 -12.65 -8.90 -26.98
N GLU A 71 -12.18 -7.67 -27.21
CA GLU A 71 -12.61 -6.86 -28.35
C GLU A 71 -12.27 -7.53 -29.68
N ARG A 72 -11.02 -8.00 -29.84
CA ARG A 72 -10.61 -8.78 -31.02
C ARG A 72 -11.48 -10.01 -31.23
N GLN A 73 -11.73 -10.78 -30.16
CA GLN A 73 -12.58 -11.97 -30.22
C GLN A 73 -14.01 -11.62 -30.65
N ALA A 74 -14.57 -10.51 -30.16
CA ALA A 74 -15.90 -10.05 -30.54
C ALA A 74 -15.96 -9.68 -32.02
N VAL A 75 -14.96 -8.94 -32.53
CA VAL A 75 -14.87 -8.62 -33.97
C VAL A 75 -14.82 -9.90 -34.80
N LEU A 76 -13.93 -10.85 -34.46
CA LEU A 76 -13.83 -12.13 -35.15
C LEU A 76 -15.17 -12.88 -35.16
N TYR A 77 -15.84 -12.97 -34.01
CA TYR A 77 -17.16 -13.60 -33.90
C TYR A 77 -18.19 -12.91 -34.81
N THR A 78 -18.23 -11.58 -34.84
CA THR A 78 -19.16 -10.85 -35.72
C THR A 78 -18.89 -11.08 -37.20
N LEU A 79 -17.61 -11.13 -37.60
CA LEU A 79 -17.21 -11.40 -38.99
C LEU A 79 -17.60 -12.81 -39.41
N SER A 80 -17.29 -13.81 -38.58
CA SER A 80 -17.68 -15.20 -38.81
C SER A 80 -19.20 -15.35 -38.94
N ARG A 81 -19.97 -14.71 -38.05
CA ARG A 81 -21.44 -14.71 -38.12
C ARG A 81 -21.96 -14.07 -39.41
N LYS A 82 -21.37 -12.97 -39.87
CA LYS A 82 -21.71 -12.32 -41.14
C LYS A 82 -21.38 -13.22 -42.34
N MET A 83 -20.22 -13.88 -42.34
CA MET A 83 -19.84 -14.82 -43.40
C MET A 83 -20.81 -16.00 -43.47
N PHE A 84 -21.14 -16.61 -42.32
CA PHE A 84 -22.10 -17.71 -42.26
C PHE A 84 -23.48 -17.31 -42.79
N ARG A 85 -23.97 -16.12 -42.43
CA ARG A 85 -25.26 -15.60 -42.91
C ARG A 85 -25.28 -15.31 -44.42
N LYS A 86 -24.14 -14.90 -45.01
CA LYS A 86 -24.01 -14.72 -46.47
C LYS A 86 -24.03 -16.05 -47.22
N HIS A 87 -23.55 -17.13 -46.62
CA HIS A 87 -23.48 -18.45 -47.26
C HIS A 87 -24.79 -19.24 -47.19
N LEU A 88 -25.69 -18.87 -46.27
CA LEU A 88 -27.04 -19.43 -46.13
C LEU A 88 -28.08 -18.77 -47.06
N ARG A 89 -27.66 -17.84 -47.93
CA ARG A 89 -28.52 -17.05 -48.80
C ARG A 89 -28.09 -17.24 -50.25
#